data_AF-A0A2V5NG30-F1
#
_entry.id   AF-A0A2V5NG30-F1
#
_cell.length_a   1.000
_cell.length_b   1.000
_cell.length_c   1.000
_cell.angle_alpha   90.00
_cell.angle_beta   90.00
_cell.angle_gamma   90.00
#
_symmetry.space_group_name_H-M   'P 1'
#
loop_
_entity.id
_entity.type
_entity.pdbx_description
1 polymer ?
#
loop_
_entity_poly.entity_id
_entity_poly.type
_entity_poly.pdbx_seq_one_letter_code
_entity_poly.pdbx_strand_id
1 'polypeptide(L)'
;MPVQLATIGPDVLRAAATQEDPTVMRMKRMPNSIDTLSPNNRFVKIMNTLPLPKNVPYHSIIGDRGRGDTPNSSDGVVAYWSSHLDGTRSEKIVPSSHGANQNPQGIAEVARILREHVGM
;
A
#
# COMPACT_ATOMS: atom_id res chain seq x y z
N MET A 1 3.33 -47.38 -10.44
CA MET A 1 1.85 -47.27 -10.54
C MET A 1 1.30 -46.98 -9.16
N PRO A 2 0.29 -46.12 -8.96
CA PRO A 2 0.10 -44.74 -9.39
C PRO A 2 -0.15 -43.78 -8.19
N VAL A 3 -0.16 -42.48 -8.49
CA VAL A 3 -0.52 -41.36 -7.61
C VAL A 3 -2.03 -41.40 -7.31
N GLN A 4 -2.41 -41.40 -6.04
CA GLN A 4 -3.81 -41.18 -5.62
C GLN A 4 -3.88 -39.94 -4.73
N LEU A 5 -3.87 -38.78 -5.39
CA LEU A 5 -4.23 -37.49 -4.82
C LEU A 5 -5.31 -36.89 -5.72
N ALA A 6 -6.56 -37.34 -5.60
CA ALA A 6 -7.70 -36.70 -6.26
C ALA A 6 -9.05 -37.24 -5.77
N THR A 7 -9.36 -37.25 -4.47
CA THR A 7 -10.77 -37.30 -4.04
C THR A 7 -10.99 -36.71 -2.65
N ILE A 8 -10.79 -35.40 -2.50
CA ILE A 8 -11.46 -34.68 -1.40
C ILE A 8 -12.87 -34.39 -1.92
N GLY A 9 -13.81 -35.25 -1.53
CA GLY A 9 -15.21 -35.18 -1.96
C GLY A 9 -15.98 -33.99 -1.37
N PRO A 10 -17.19 -33.73 -1.87
CA PRO A 10 -18.05 -32.62 -1.43
C PRO A 10 -18.46 -32.69 0.06
N ASP A 11 -18.28 -33.84 0.72
CA ASP A 11 -18.63 -34.02 2.14
C ASP A 11 -17.65 -33.32 3.09
N VAL A 12 -16.37 -33.19 2.72
CA VAL A 12 -15.40 -32.39 3.50
C VAL A 12 -15.73 -30.89 3.38
N LEU A 13 -16.20 -30.46 2.20
CA LEU A 13 -16.68 -29.10 1.99
C LEU A 13 -17.95 -28.80 2.80
N ARG A 14 -18.83 -29.79 2.97
CA ARG A 14 -20.03 -29.67 3.83
C ARG A 14 -19.70 -29.69 5.32
N ALA A 15 -18.76 -30.52 5.76
CA ALA A 15 -18.34 -30.57 7.16
C ALA A 15 -17.63 -29.27 7.60
N ALA A 16 -16.89 -28.62 6.70
CA ALA A 16 -16.33 -27.30 6.95
C ALA A 16 -17.38 -26.17 6.92
N ALA A 17 -18.56 -26.42 6.32
CA ALA A 17 -19.64 -25.45 6.23
C ALA A 17 -20.64 -25.50 7.39
N THR A 18 -20.58 -26.53 8.25
CA THR A 18 -21.54 -26.73 9.36
C THR A 18 -21.02 -26.35 10.74
N GLN A 19 -19.74 -25.99 10.89
CA GLN A 19 -19.26 -25.32 12.10
C GLN A 19 -19.31 -23.80 11.88
N GLU A 20 -20.44 -23.19 12.24
CA GLU A 20 -20.57 -21.74 12.32
C GLU A 20 -19.79 -21.25 13.55
N ASP A 21 -18.49 -21.04 13.39
CA ASP A 21 -17.69 -20.32 14.37
C ASP A 21 -17.89 -18.80 14.15
N PRO A 22 -18.54 -18.07 15.09
CA PRO A 22 -18.77 -16.63 14.96
C PRO A 22 -17.49 -15.80 14.97
N THR A 23 -16.33 -16.41 15.26
CA THR A 23 -15.01 -15.76 15.12
C THR A 23 -14.47 -15.80 13.69
N VAL A 24 -15.05 -16.64 12.82
CA VAL A 24 -14.65 -16.76 11.42
C VAL A 24 -15.35 -15.69 10.59
N MET A 25 -14.61 -14.64 10.26
CA MET A 25 -15.05 -13.61 9.31
C MET A 25 -15.38 -14.23 7.97
N ARG A 26 -16.67 -14.29 7.64
CA ARG A 26 -17.17 -14.86 6.39
C ARG A 26 -16.79 -13.94 5.22
N MET A 27 -15.75 -14.30 4.49
CA MET A 27 -15.29 -13.50 3.35
C MET A 27 -16.28 -13.67 2.18
N LYS A 28 -16.98 -12.60 1.79
CA LYS A 28 -18.00 -12.61 0.71
C LYS A 28 -17.41 -13.02 -0.65
N ARG A 29 -16.12 -12.78 -0.85
CA ARG A 29 -15.33 -13.13 -2.05
C ARG A 29 -13.87 -13.23 -1.65
N MET A 30 -13.05 -13.97 -2.40
CA MET A 30 -11.60 -13.94 -2.20
C MET A 30 -11.07 -12.49 -2.28
N PRO A 31 -10.23 -12.05 -1.34
CA PRO A 31 -9.71 -10.69 -1.33
C PRO A 31 -8.82 -10.44 -2.55
N ASN A 32 -8.84 -9.21 -3.06
CA ASN A 32 -7.97 -8.75 -4.13
C ASN A 32 -7.35 -7.37 -3.82
N SER A 33 -6.55 -6.86 -4.74
CA SER A 33 -5.83 -5.58 -4.56
C SER A 33 -6.75 -4.40 -4.27
N ILE A 34 -7.96 -4.37 -4.84
CA ILE A 34 -8.93 -3.29 -4.59
C ILE A 34 -9.35 -3.26 -3.12
N ASP A 35 -9.47 -4.42 -2.46
CA ASP A 35 -9.82 -4.46 -1.03
C ASP A 35 -8.74 -3.80 -0.17
N THR A 36 -7.47 -3.83 -0.60
CA THR A 36 -6.35 -3.18 0.12
C THR A 36 -6.31 -1.67 -0.04
N LEU A 37 -7.04 -1.09 -1.01
CA LEU A 37 -7.18 0.36 -1.17
C LEU A 37 -8.18 0.97 -0.17
N SER A 38 -8.98 0.13 0.50
CA SER A 38 -9.90 0.61 1.52
C SER A 38 -9.14 1.11 2.75
N PRO A 39 -9.39 2.34 3.23
CA PRO A 39 -8.80 2.83 4.48
C PRO A 39 -9.27 2.04 5.70
N ASN A 40 -10.28 1.17 5.55
CA ASN A 40 -10.79 0.28 6.59
C ASN A 40 -10.34 -1.18 6.44
N ASN A 41 -9.40 -1.47 5.52
CA ASN A 41 -8.83 -2.80 5.41
C ASN A 41 -8.06 -3.18 6.68
N ARG A 42 -8.51 -4.23 7.38
CA ARG A 42 -7.92 -4.68 8.65
C ARG A 42 -6.47 -5.11 8.51
N PHE A 43 -6.13 -5.81 7.42
CA PHE A 43 -4.76 -6.25 7.16
C PHE A 43 -3.81 -5.05 6.99
N VAL A 44 -4.19 -4.08 6.17
CA VAL A 44 -3.40 -2.84 5.94
C VAL A 44 -3.23 -2.05 7.23
N LYS A 45 -4.30 -1.87 8.03
CA LYS A 45 -4.22 -1.18 9.32
C LYS A 45 -3.22 -1.85 10.27
N ILE A 46 -3.23 -3.18 10.36
CA ILE A 46 -2.29 -3.92 11.22
C ILE A 46 -0.86 -3.74 10.72
N MET A 47 -0.63 -3.91 9.41
CA MET A 47 0.70 -3.72 8.83
C MET A 47 1.26 -2.32 9.07
N ASN A 48 0.40 -1.29 9.03
CA ASN A 48 0.79 0.10 9.28
C ASN A 48 1.17 0.40 10.75
N THR A 49 0.92 -0.52 11.68
CA THR A 49 1.40 -0.40 13.08
C THR A 49 2.83 -0.87 13.27
N LEU A 50 3.40 -1.59 12.29
CA LEU A 50 4.76 -2.07 12.36
C LEU A 50 5.74 -0.92 12.10
N PRO A 51 6.79 -0.77 12.93
CA PRO A 51 7.76 0.29 12.74
C PRO A 51 8.58 0.05 11.46
N LEU A 52 8.89 1.14 10.74
CA LEU A 52 9.87 1.07 9.66
C LEU A 52 11.27 0.78 10.23
N PRO A 53 12.13 0.01 9.53
CA PRO A 53 13.49 -0.27 9.98
C PRO A 53 14.30 1.03 10.15
N LYS A 54 14.87 1.24 11.35
CA LYS A 54 15.61 2.47 11.70
C LYS A 54 16.85 2.73 10.83
N ASN A 55 17.42 1.69 10.25
CA ASN A 55 18.64 1.73 9.44
C ASN A 55 18.37 1.84 7.93
N VAL A 56 17.11 1.89 7.50
CA VAL A 56 16.75 2.03 6.09
C VAL A 56 16.22 3.43 5.86
N PRO A 57 16.96 4.32 5.17
CA PRO A 57 16.48 5.65 4.86
C PRO A 57 15.35 5.60 3.82
N TYR A 58 14.36 6.48 3.97
CA TYR A 58 13.26 6.61 3.02
C TYR A 58 12.95 8.08 2.78
N HIS A 59 12.42 8.36 1.58
CA HIS A 59 12.07 9.69 1.10
C HIS A 59 10.69 9.60 0.44
N SER A 60 9.90 10.68 0.51
CA SER A 60 8.57 10.76 -0.08
C SER A 60 8.52 11.80 -1.20
N ILE A 61 7.88 11.47 -2.32
CA ILE A 61 7.62 12.38 -3.44
C ILE A 61 6.12 12.32 -3.72
N ILE A 62 5.40 13.40 -3.41
CA ILE A 62 3.94 13.42 -3.33
C ILE A 62 3.37 14.47 -4.29
N GLY A 63 2.37 14.09 -5.08
CA GLY A 63 1.66 15.02 -5.96
C GLY A 63 0.58 15.82 -5.23
N ASP A 64 0.40 17.10 -5.60
CA ASP A 64 -0.69 17.96 -5.07
C ASP A 64 -1.52 18.66 -6.17
N ARG A 65 -1.33 18.27 -7.43
CA ARG A 65 -1.91 18.91 -8.63
C ARG A 65 -1.51 20.39 -8.80
N GLY A 66 -0.47 20.84 -8.12
CA GLY A 66 0.03 22.22 -8.17
C GLY A 66 -0.86 23.22 -7.45
N ARG A 67 -1.65 22.76 -6.48
CA ARG A 67 -2.60 23.62 -5.75
C ARG A 67 -1.96 24.36 -4.59
N GLY A 68 -0.81 23.89 -4.09
CA GLY A 68 -0.15 24.52 -2.95
C GLY A 68 -0.98 24.47 -1.66
N ASP A 69 -1.90 23.51 -1.54
CA ASP A 69 -2.83 23.35 -0.43
C ASP A 69 -2.38 22.27 0.58
N THR A 70 -1.18 21.72 0.44
CA THR A 70 -0.58 20.74 1.37
C THR A 70 -0.49 21.34 2.79
N PRO A 71 -0.93 20.64 3.86
CA PRO A 71 -1.26 19.21 3.94
C PRO A 71 -2.71 18.85 3.54
N ASN A 72 -3.56 19.81 3.23
CA ASN A 72 -4.95 19.59 2.80
C ASN A 72 -5.04 19.36 1.29
N SER A 73 -4.17 18.50 0.75
CA SER A 73 -3.99 18.29 -0.69
C SER A 73 -4.25 16.85 -1.12
N SER A 74 -4.32 16.65 -2.44
CA SER A 74 -4.42 15.35 -3.08
C SER A 74 -3.90 15.41 -4.52
N ASP A 75 -3.30 14.32 -4.98
CA ASP A 75 -2.88 14.13 -6.37
C ASP A 75 -4.06 13.81 -7.32
N GLY A 76 -5.29 13.77 -6.80
CA GLY A 76 -6.52 13.42 -7.51
C GLY A 76 -6.97 11.96 -7.32
N VAL A 77 -6.15 11.12 -6.68
CA VAL A 77 -6.42 9.72 -6.36
C VAL A 77 -6.16 9.45 -4.88
N VAL A 78 -5.00 9.87 -4.39
CA VAL A 78 -4.52 9.70 -3.02
C VAL A 78 -4.47 11.06 -2.33
N ALA A 79 -5.01 11.14 -1.12
CA ALA A 79 -4.93 12.33 -0.29
C ALA A 79 -3.57 12.39 0.43
N TYR A 80 -3.05 13.60 0.67
CA TYR A 80 -1.73 13.80 1.31
C TYR A 80 -1.58 13.03 2.62
N TRP A 81 -2.59 13.07 3.50
CA TRP A 81 -2.55 12.34 4.78
C TRP A 81 -2.38 10.83 4.61
N SER A 82 -2.80 10.26 3.47
CA SER A 82 -2.66 8.84 3.17
C SER A 82 -1.32 8.50 2.52
N SER A 83 -0.65 9.46 1.87
CA SER A 83 0.66 9.28 1.25
C SER A 83 1.82 9.71 2.14
N HIS A 84 1.55 10.55 3.13
CA HIS A 84 2.53 11.04 4.08
C HIS A 84 3.03 9.92 4.99
N LEU A 85 4.33 9.93 5.28
CA LEU A 85 4.98 9.02 6.21
C LEU A 85 5.89 9.84 7.14
N ASP A 86 5.66 9.71 8.44
CA ASP A 86 6.54 10.31 9.45
C ASP A 86 7.95 9.73 9.34
N GLY A 87 8.96 10.55 9.66
CA GLY A 87 10.37 10.12 9.72
C GLY A 87 11.09 9.99 8.37
N THR A 88 10.48 10.44 7.28
CA THR A 88 11.17 10.56 5.98
C THR A 88 12.41 11.45 6.11
N ARG A 89 13.48 11.11 5.38
CA ARG A 89 14.68 11.97 5.26
C ARG A 89 14.40 13.23 4.45
N SER A 90 13.56 13.13 3.43
CA SER A 90 12.98 14.27 2.73
C SER A 90 11.57 13.96 2.25
N GLU A 91 10.74 14.99 2.19
CA GLU A 91 9.44 14.95 1.55
C GLU A 91 9.36 16.09 0.53
N LYS A 92 9.10 15.73 -0.74
CA LYS A 92 8.96 16.69 -1.84
C LYS A 92 7.53 16.69 -2.35
N ILE A 93 6.87 17.83 -2.24
CA ILE A 93 5.61 18.09 -2.93
C ILE A 93 5.90 18.50 -4.37
N VAL A 94 5.24 17.82 -5.30
CA VAL A 94 5.39 18.01 -6.74
C VAL A 94 4.06 18.50 -7.32
N PRO A 95 4.05 19.55 -8.16
CA PRO A 95 2.85 20.05 -8.82
C PRO A 95 2.41 19.10 -9.94
N SER A 96 1.91 17.94 -9.53
CA SER A 96 1.52 16.82 -10.38
C SER A 96 0.24 16.20 -9.87
N SER A 97 -0.59 15.71 -10.78
CA SER A 97 -1.60 14.69 -10.46
C SER A 97 -0.91 13.38 -10.07
N HIS A 98 -1.66 12.27 -10.05
CA HIS A 98 -1.17 10.96 -9.60
C HIS A 98 0.17 10.48 -10.21
N GLY A 99 0.52 10.93 -11.42
CA GLY A 99 1.77 10.61 -12.11
C GLY A 99 3.00 11.42 -11.66
N ALA A 100 3.29 11.53 -10.37
CA ALA A 100 4.45 12.29 -9.88
C ALA A 100 5.79 11.77 -10.44
N ASN A 101 5.89 10.47 -10.71
CA ASN A 101 7.06 9.83 -11.32
C ASN A 101 7.31 10.21 -12.79
N GLN A 102 6.31 10.80 -13.46
CA GLN A 102 6.42 11.30 -14.84
C GLN A 102 6.64 12.82 -14.89
N ASN A 103 6.49 13.51 -13.75
CA ASN A 103 6.72 14.94 -13.65
C ASN A 103 8.23 15.25 -13.62
N PRO A 104 8.73 16.24 -14.38
CA PRO A 104 10.14 16.60 -14.37
C PRO A 104 10.71 16.89 -12.97
N GLN A 105 9.93 17.49 -12.07
CA GLN A 105 10.38 17.75 -10.70
C GLN A 105 10.47 16.46 -9.87
N GLY A 106 9.56 15.50 -10.09
CA GLY A 106 9.63 14.20 -9.44
C GLY A 106 10.84 13.39 -9.92
N ILE A 107 11.10 13.39 -11.23
CA ILE A 107 12.29 12.75 -11.82
C ILE A 107 13.57 13.38 -11.29
N ALA A 108 13.62 14.72 -11.22
CA ALA A 108 14.77 15.43 -10.67
C ALA A 108 15.02 15.10 -9.19
N GLU A 109 13.96 14.94 -8.40
CA GLU A 109 14.07 14.57 -6.99
C GLU A 109 14.58 13.13 -6.82
N VAL A 110 14.10 12.18 -7.64
CA VAL A 110 14.67 10.82 -7.67
C VAL A 110 16.17 10.87 -8.00
N ALA A 111 16.57 11.64 -9.02
CA ALA A 111 17.97 11.76 -9.39
C ALA A 111 18.82 12.43 -8.29
N ARG A 112 18.27 13.39 -7.54
CA ARG A 112 18.91 14.01 -6.37
C ARG A 112 19.12 12.99 -5.25
N ILE A 113 18.09 12.22 -4.90
CA ILE A 113 18.15 11.17 -3.87
C ILE A 113 19.17 10.10 -4.26
N LEU A 114 19.18 9.65 -5.52
CA LEU A 114 20.16 8.64 -5.96
C LEU A 114 21.61 9.14 -5.84
N ARG A 115 21.88 10.41 -6.18
CA ARG A 115 23.20 11.02 -6.00
C ARG A 115 23.61 11.11 -4.52
N GLU A 116 22.68 11.53 -3.66
CA GLU A 116 22.87 11.59 -2.20
C GLU A 116 23.37 10.25 -1.63
N HIS A 117 22.79 9.12 -2.07
CA HIS A 117 23.14 7.79 -1.54
C HIS A 117 24.27 7.07 -2.29
N VAL A 118 24.63 7.50 -3.51
CA VAL A 118 25.82 7.00 -4.22
C VAL A 118 27.10 7.76 -3.84
N GLY A 119 26.97 8.88 -3.10
CA GLY A 119 28.10 9.69 -2.63
C GLY A 119 28.65 10.63 -3.71
N MET A 120 27.78 11.10 -4.61
CA MET A 120 28.10 12.06 -5.68
C MET A 120 27.49 13.43 -5.43
#